data_AF-A0A150U1U6-F1
#
_entry.id   AF-A0A150U1U6-F1
#
_cell.length_a   1.000
_cell.length_b   1.000
_cell.length_c   1.000
_cell.angle_alpha   90.00
_cell.angle_beta   90.00
_cell.angle_gamma   90.00
#
_symmetry.space_group_name_H-M   'P 1'
#
loop_
_entity.id
_entity.type
_entity.pdbx_description
1 polymer ?
#
loop_
_entity_poly.entity_id
_entity_poly.type
_entity_poly.pdbx_seq_one_letter_code
_entity_poly.pdbx_strand_id
1 'polypeptide(L)'
;MDKMTLTGPQQSVYEFVAKHGAVEMAQLKSRGLDVRAANNLVKSGVLTLTNNVYRIKARKKAAKEDEAPTSAPAEAAPISQPQEVVPASEQAPEAANDTVETPESPAAGSEAQAGGQAPETAVEASEKAAEEVGEASEAQVEQPAAGKKASKKTKAPKAPRAKKTVTNATGRCLCGCGAELGPKRRFAQGHDAKLHSIVLKVARGQAGRGALPEACVDKFSPTMTYLNGAPWMTDEIREAIGL
;
A
#
# COMPACT_ATOMS: atom_id res chain seq x y z
N MET A 1 30.24 -2.82 -24.86
CA MET A 1 29.42 -2.75 -23.64
C MET A 1 29.67 -1.40 -23.02
N ASP A 2 28.74 -0.47 -23.11
CA ASP A 2 28.87 0.83 -22.44
C ASP A 2 29.13 0.59 -20.97
N LYS A 3 30.31 1.02 -20.49
CA LYS A 3 30.62 1.08 -19.06
C LYS A 3 29.62 2.03 -18.43
N MET A 4 28.50 1.49 -17.96
CA MET A 4 27.63 2.24 -17.05
C MET A 4 28.49 2.60 -15.84
N THR A 5 28.71 3.90 -15.63
CA THR A 5 29.42 4.44 -14.48
C THR A 5 28.56 4.26 -13.25
N LEU A 6 28.54 3.04 -12.72
CA LEU A 6 27.95 2.73 -11.42
C LEU A 6 28.81 3.34 -10.33
N THR A 7 28.18 3.89 -9.30
CA THR A 7 28.92 4.32 -8.11
C THR A 7 29.48 3.09 -7.37
N GLY A 8 30.54 3.25 -6.57
CA GLY A 8 31.12 2.14 -5.81
C GLY A 8 30.09 1.28 -5.04
N PRO A 9 29.16 1.89 -4.28
CA PRO A 9 28.09 1.14 -3.61
C PRO A 9 27.09 0.45 -4.56
N GLN A 10 26.82 1.02 -5.73
CA GLN A 10 25.97 0.37 -6.73
C GLN A 10 26.67 -0.82 -7.36
N GLN A 11 27.98 -0.72 -7.61
CA GLN A 11 28.75 -1.80 -8.19
C GLN A 11 28.81 -3.01 -7.24
N SER A 12 29.04 -2.80 -5.94
CA SER A 12 29.07 -3.90 -4.97
C SER A 12 27.70 -4.61 -4.85
N VAL A 13 26.60 -3.86 -4.87
CA VAL A 13 25.25 -4.44 -4.92
C VAL A 13 25.03 -5.23 -6.21
N TYR A 14 25.41 -4.67 -7.35
CA TYR A 14 25.24 -5.33 -8.65
C TYR A 14 26.03 -6.63 -8.73
N GLU A 15 27.29 -6.64 -8.34
CA GLU A 15 28.15 -7.83 -8.33
C GLU A 15 27.58 -8.91 -7.38
N PHE A 16 27.07 -8.51 -6.23
CA PHE A 16 26.43 -9.44 -5.29
C PHE A 16 25.17 -10.08 -5.90
N VAL A 17 24.28 -9.28 -6.49
CA VAL A 17 23.07 -9.81 -7.16
C VAL A 17 23.45 -10.62 -8.41
N ALA A 18 24.51 -10.27 -9.13
CA ALA A 18 25.01 -11.03 -10.28
C ALA A 18 25.51 -12.42 -9.87
N LYS A 19 26.21 -12.52 -8.74
CA LYS A 19 26.74 -13.78 -8.22
C LYS A 19 25.64 -14.71 -7.68
N HIS A 20 24.59 -14.14 -7.09
CA HIS A 20 23.54 -14.91 -6.41
C HIS A 20 22.23 -15.02 -7.21
N GLY A 21 22.08 -14.28 -8.30
CA GLY A 21 20.91 -14.25 -9.18
C GLY A 21 19.70 -13.51 -8.59
N ALA A 22 19.16 -14.00 -7.48
CA ALA A 22 18.00 -13.44 -6.81
C ALA A 22 18.29 -13.22 -5.33
N VAL A 23 18.22 -11.97 -4.88
CA VAL A 23 18.64 -11.58 -3.52
C VAL A 23 17.52 -10.85 -2.80
N GLU A 24 17.16 -11.32 -1.62
CA GLU A 24 16.18 -10.65 -0.75
C GLU A 24 16.77 -9.40 -0.10
N MET A 25 15.92 -8.39 0.16
CA MET A 25 16.34 -7.17 0.85
C MET A 25 17.00 -7.44 2.22
N ALA A 26 16.55 -8.48 2.95
CA ALA A 26 17.15 -8.86 4.22
C ALA A 26 18.60 -9.34 4.08
N GLN A 27 18.94 -10.01 2.98
CA GLN A 27 20.29 -10.49 2.70
C GLN A 27 21.24 -9.35 2.34
N LEU A 28 20.76 -8.33 1.63
CA LEU A 28 21.54 -7.11 1.38
C LEU A 28 21.88 -6.41 2.70
N LYS A 29 20.88 -6.24 3.58
CA LYS A 29 21.07 -5.60 4.89
C LYS A 29 22.03 -6.37 5.79
N SER A 30 21.91 -7.69 5.86
CA SER A 30 22.79 -8.52 6.70
C SER A 30 24.25 -8.50 6.23
N ARG A 31 24.48 -8.20 4.94
CA ARG A 31 25.81 -8.04 4.35
C ARG A 31 26.34 -6.60 4.42
N GLY A 32 25.59 -5.67 5.02
CA GLY A 32 25.97 -4.26 5.08
C GLY A 32 25.95 -3.56 3.72
N LEU A 33 25.24 -4.12 2.73
CA LEU A 33 25.10 -3.50 1.41
C LEU A 33 24.02 -2.42 1.45
N ASP A 34 24.28 -1.30 0.78
CA ASP A 34 23.39 -0.14 0.80
C ASP A 34 22.10 -0.41 0.01
N VAL A 35 20.98 -0.48 0.73
CA VAL A 35 19.65 -0.67 0.16
C VAL A 35 19.22 0.53 -0.70
N ARG A 36 19.72 1.73 -0.41
CA ARG A 36 19.46 2.93 -1.23
C ARG A 36 20.13 2.81 -2.59
N ALA A 37 21.36 2.29 -2.64
CA ALA A 37 22.05 1.99 -3.89
C ALA A 37 21.29 0.93 -4.71
N ALA A 38 20.79 -0.14 -4.07
CA ALA A 38 19.95 -1.15 -4.72
C ALA A 38 18.66 -0.54 -5.34
N ASN A 39 17.97 0.33 -4.61
CA ASN A 39 16.79 1.02 -5.12
C ASN A 39 17.11 1.96 -6.29
N ASN A 40 18.28 2.61 -6.29
CA ASN A 40 18.74 3.43 -7.42
C ASN A 40 19.04 2.57 -8.67
N LEU A 41 19.54 1.35 -8.50
CA LEU A 41 19.69 0.37 -9.60
C LEU A 41 18.35 -0.10 -10.16
N VAL A 42 17.32 -0.20 -9.32
CA VAL A 42 15.95 -0.49 -9.77
C VAL A 42 15.39 0.68 -10.58
N LYS A 43 15.57 1.92 -10.10
CA LYS A 43 15.14 3.14 -10.81
C LYS A 43 15.82 3.31 -12.17
N SER A 44 17.11 2.98 -12.28
CA SER A 44 17.85 3.00 -13.55
C SER A 44 17.54 1.80 -14.45
N GLY A 45 16.69 0.87 -14.00
CA GLY A 45 16.25 -0.29 -14.78
C GLY A 45 17.30 -1.39 -14.93
N VAL A 46 18.38 -1.35 -14.14
CA VAL A 46 19.42 -2.39 -14.11
C VAL A 46 18.93 -3.61 -13.31
N LEU A 47 18.26 -3.36 -12.18
CA LEU A 47 17.62 -4.38 -11.36
C LEU A 47 16.10 -4.30 -11.47
N THR A 48 15.43 -5.42 -11.20
CA THR A 48 13.98 -5.48 -10.95
C THR A 48 13.74 -5.91 -9.51
N LEU A 49 12.76 -5.29 -8.85
CA LEU A 49 12.34 -5.64 -7.49
C LEU A 49 10.95 -6.26 -7.54
N THR A 50 10.85 -7.55 -7.17
CA THR A 50 9.58 -8.29 -7.11
C THR A 50 9.49 -9.02 -5.79
N ASN A 51 8.41 -8.81 -5.02
CA ASN A 51 8.21 -9.45 -3.71
C ASN A 51 9.42 -9.30 -2.76
N ASN A 52 10.04 -8.11 -2.71
CA ASN A 52 11.25 -7.81 -1.94
C ASN A 52 12.52 -8.60 -2.36
N VAL A 53 12.50 -9.20 -3.55
CA VAL A 53 13.64 -9.89 -4.17
C VAL A 53 14.16 -9.06 -5.33
N TYR A 54 15.43 -8.67 -5.26
CA TYR A 54 16.18 -8.02 -6.33
C TYR A 54 16.70 -9.07 -7.32
N ARG A 55 16.50 -8.82 -8.60
CA ARG A 55 17.00 -9.65 -9.72
C ARG A 55 17.61 -8.76 -10.79
N ILE A 56 18.66 -9.22 -11.48
CA ILE A 56 19.18 -8.50 -12.64
C ILE A 56 18.14 -8.55 -13.75
N LYS A 57 17.78 -7.37 -14.29
CA LYS A 57 16.95 -7.31 -15.47
C LYS A 57 17.78 -7.87 -16.62
N ALA A 58 17.43 -9.06 -17.11
CA ALA A 58 18.01 -9.55 -18.35
C ALA A 58 17.71 -8.49 -19.40
N ARG A 59 18.71 -7.70 -19.79
CA ARG A 59 18.61 -6.87 -20.97
C ARG A 59 18.34 -7.88 -22.07
N LYS A 60 17.12 -7.88 -22.60
CA LYS A 60 16.76 -8.59 -23.81
C LYS A 60 17.76 -8.07 -24.83
N LYS A 61 18.85 -8.81 -25.01
CA LYS A 61 19.95 -8.49 -25.90
C LYS A 61 19.23 -8.27 -27.21
N ALA A 62 19.16 -7.03 -27.66
CA ALA A 62 18.62 -6.73 -28.96
C ALA A 62 19.51 -7.52 -29.90
N ALA A 63 19.00 -8.68 -30.33
CA ALA A 63 19.50 -9.40 -31.48
C ALA A 63 19.19 -8.47 -32.65
N LYS A 64 20.04 -7.45 -32.80
CA LYS A 64 20.20 -6.76 -34.05
C LYS A 64 21.35 -7.50 -34.73
N GLU A 65 20.93 -8.26 -35.72
CA GLU A 65 21.69 -8.76 -36.87
C GLU A 65 22.91 -7.88 -37.16
N ASP A 66 24.11 -8.49 -37.17
CA ASP A 66 24.93 -8.55 -38.38
C ASP A 66 26.05 -9.60 -38.19
N GLU A 67 26.45 -10.20 -39.30
CA GLU A 67 27.47 -11.23 -39.50
C GLU A 67 27.23 -12.67 -39.01
N ALA A 68 26.67 -13.45 -39.93
CA ALA A 68 26.95 -14.88 -40.07
C ALA A 68 28.45 -15.11 -40.35
N PRO A 69 28.98 -16.28 -39.94
CA PRO A 69 29.49 -17.14 -40.99
C PRO A 69 28.79 -18.49 -40.99
N THR A 70 28.23 -18.77 -42.16
CA THR A 70 27.89 -20.07 -42.74
C THR A 70 28.89 -21.15 -42.37
N SER A 71 28.40 -22.30 -41.88
CA SER A 71 28.76 -23.67 -42.34
C SER A 71 28.03 -24.76 -41.52
N ALA A 72 26.87 -25.20 -42.01
CA ALA A 72 26.44 -26.57 -42.34
C ALA A 72 26.66 -27.77 -41.34
N PRO A 73 26.13 -29.00 -41.60
CA PRO A 73 24.97 -29.54 -40.88
C PRO A 73 25.15 -30.97 -40.29
N ALA A 74 24.30 -31.37 -39.34
CA ALA A 74 23.96 -32.78 -39.03
C ALA A 74 22.67 -32.76 -38.17
N GLU A 75 21.50 -33.17 -38.67
CA GLU A 75 20.99 -34.54 -38.92
C GLU A 75 20.47 -35.25 -37.65
N ALA A 76 19.24 -35.76 -37.78
CA ALA A 76 18.44 -36.62 -36.87
C ALA A 76 17.74 -35.92 -35.68
N ALA A 77 16.48 -36.17 -35.30
CA ALA A 77 15.32 -36.88 -35.85
C ALA A 77 14.11 -36.51 -34.92
N PRO A 78 12.85 -36.69 -35.35
CA PRO A 78 11.67 -36.32 -34.57
C PRO A 78 11.17 -37.48 -33.69
N ILE A 79 10.78 -37.21 -32.44
CA ILE A 79 10.01 -38.16 -31.62
C ILE A 79 8.70 -37.53 -31.15
N SER A 80 7.65 -38.27 -31.47
CA SER A 80 6.22 -38.05 -31.31
C SER A 80 5.71 -38.30 -29.88
N GLN A 81 4.64 -37.55 -29.55
CA GLN A 81 3.44 -37.98 -28.80
C GLN A 81 3.52 -38.24 -27.27
N PRO A 82 2.37 -38.33 -26.54
CA PRO A 82 1.02 -37.77 -26.78
C PRO A 82 0.41 -37.05 -25.54
N GLN A 83 -0.75 -36.45 -25.78
CA GLN A 83 -1.70 -35.92 -24.80
C GLN A 83 -2.26 -37.02 -23.88
N GLU A 84 -2.57 -36.68 -22.62
CA GLU A 84 -3.54 -37.43 -21.81
C GLU A 84 -4.56 -36.48 -21.18
N VAL A 85 -5.81 -36.94 -21.25
CA VAL A 85 -7.09 -36.30 -21.01
C VAL A 85 -7.62 -36.88 -19.71
N VAL A 86 -8.14 -36.08 -18.77
CA VAL A 86 -9.19 -36.56 -17.84
C VAL A 86 -10.12 -35.40 -17.43
N PRO A 87 -11.45 -35.63 -17.36
CA PRO A 87 -12.47 -34.58 -17.32
C PRO A 87 -13.13 -34.37 -15.95
N ALA A 88 -13.96 -33.31 -15.89
CA ALA A 88 -15.24 -33.15 -15.20
C ALA A 88 -15.43 -33.72 -13.78
N SER A 89 -15.81 -32.83 -12.84
CA SER A 89 -16.88 -33.14 -11.89
C SER A 89 -17.81 -31.94 -11.70
N GLU A 90 -19.02 -32.23 -12.13
CA GLU A 90 -20.30 -31.54 -12.05
C GLU A 90 -20.87 -31.68 -10.62
N GLN A 91 -21.40 -30.60 -10.04
CA GLN A 91 -22.56 -30.64 -9.13
C GLN A 91 -23.03 -29.23 -8.74
N ALA A 92 -24.15 -28.84 -9.31
CA ALA A 92 -25.19 -28.04 -8.66
C ALA A 92 -26.20 -29.02 -7.99
N PRO A 93 -27.35 -28.63 -7.40
CA PRO A 93 -27.93 -27.30 -7.19
C PRO A 93 -28.65 -27.10 -5.80
N GLU A 94 -29.33 -25.94 -5.68
CA GLU A 94 -30.60 -25.68 -4.95
C GLU A 94 -30.69 -25.57 -3.41
N ALA A 95 -31.20 -24.41 -2.96
CA ALA A 95 -32.39 -24.18 -2.11
C ALA A 95 -32.30 -22.73 -1.54
N ALA A 96 -33.12 -21.75 -1.94
CA ALA A 96 -34.57 -21.54 -1.75
C ALA A 96 -34.96 -20.95 -0.37
N ASN A 97 -35.83 -19.92 -0.44
CA ASN A 97 -36.69 -19.30 0.59
C ASN A 97 -36.00 -18.26 1.52
N ASP A 98 -36.61 -17.18 1.99
CA ASP A 98 -37.97 -16.59 1.95
C ASP A 98 -37.76 -15.16 2.55
N THR A 99 -38.26 -14.05 1.96
CA THR A 99 -39.56 -13.42 2.28
C THR A 99 -39.53 -12.49 3.52
N VAL A 100 -39.95 -11.22 3.31
CA VAL A 100 -40.70 -10.34 4.24
C VAL A 100 -39.89 -9.69 5.40
N GLU A 101 -40.06 -8.44 5.84
CA GLU A 101 -41.08 -7.39 5.67
C GLU A 101 -40.41 -6.01 5.90
N THR A 102 -40.96 -4.98 5.26
CA THR A 102 -40.84 -3.56 5.65
C THR A 102 -42.05 -3.22 6.51
N PRO A 103 -41.94 -2.40 7.57
CA PRO A 103 -42.65 -1.11 7.46
C PRO A 103 -42.01 0.09 8.19
N GLU A 104 -42.27 1.24 7.56
CA GLU A 104 -42.74 2.52 8.13
C GLU A 104 -41.89 3.37 9.11
N SER A 105 -41.50 4.53 8.55
CA SER A 105 -41.53 5.89 9.11
C SER A 105 -42.80 6.17 9.95
N PRO A 106 -42.85 7.14 10.90
CA PRO A 106 -42.81 8.56 10.49
C PRO A 106 -42.26 9.60 11.51
N ALA A 107 -41.87 10.74 10.92
CA ALA A 107 -42.20 12.13 11.29
C ALA A 107 -41.67 12.84 12.57
N ALA A 108 -41.47 14.14 12.34
CA ALA A 108 -41.44 15.30 13.25
C ALA A 108 -40.12 15.55 13.99
N GLY A 109 -39.53 16.75 13.96
CA GLY A 109 -39.92 18.05 13.41
C GLY A 109 -38.93 19.12 13.89
N SER A 110 -39.06 20.34 13.36
CA SER A 110 -38.76 21.66 13.97
C SER A 110 -37.41 21.85 14.68
N GLU A 111 -36.62 22.91 14.48
CA GLU A 111 -36.98 24.31 14.27
C GLU A 111 -35.74 25.11 13.87
N ALA A 112 -35.96 26.19 13.13
CA ALA A 112 -34.96 27.17 12.75
C ALA A 112 -34.80 28.26 13.81
N GLN A 113 -33.57 28.59 14.20
CA GLN A 113 -33.15 29.87 14.78
C GLN A 113 -31.72 30.14 14.29
N ALA A 114 -31.44 31.12 13.43
CA ALA A 114 -31.49 32.58 13.61
C ALA A 114 -30.48 33.12 14.64
N GLY A 115 -29.53 33.93 14.15
CA GLY A 115 -28.53 34.69 14.93
C GLY A 115 -27.11 34.27 14.51
N GLY A 116 -26.32 35.04 13.77
CA GLY A 116 -26.16 36.48 13.80
C GLY A 116 -24.99 36.83 14.70
N GLN A 117 -23.78 36.99 14.12
CA GLN A 117 -22.79 38.02 14.47
C GLN A 117 -21.47 37.79 13.71
N ALA A 118 -21.14 38.75 12.85
CA ALA A 118 -19.76 39.11 12.57
C ALA A 118 -19.11 39.68 13.85
N PRO A 119 -17.79 39.62 13.98
CA PRO A 119 -17.08 40.87 13.69
C PRO A 119 -15.82 40.69 12.86
N GLU A 120 -15.60 41.72 12.04
CA GLU A 120 -14.33 42.15 11.51
C GLU A 120 -13.35 42.47 12.65
N THR A 121 -12.12 41.98 12.58
CA THR A 121 -10.96 42.77 13.02
C THR A 121 -9.79 42.51 12.09
N ALA A 122 -9.35 43.60 11.48
CA ALA A 122 -8.14 43.74 10.70
C ALA A 122 -6.92 44.00 11.61
N VAL A 123 -5.74 43.98 10.98
CA VAL A 123 -4.43 44.51 11.41
C VAL A 123 -3.81 43.85 12.67
N GLU A 124 -2.52 43.58 12.78
CA GLU A 124 -1.34 44.24 12.23
C GLU A 124 -0.11 43.30 12.35
N ALA A 125 0.95 43.66 11.64
CA ALA A 125 2.23 42.99 11.51
C ALA A 125 3.03 42.85 12.83
N SER A 126 3.92 41.85 12.88
CA SER A 126 5.28 42.12 13.35
C SER A 126 6.29 41.09 12.84
N GLU A 127 7.39 41.68 12.42
CA GLU A 127 8.60 41.19 11.79
C GLU A 127 9.65 40.84 12.86
N LYS A 128 10.69 40.08 12.48
CA LYS A 128 11.98 39.86 13.18
C LYS A 128 11.93 38.96 14.44
N ALA A 129 12.93 38.15 14.76
CA ALA A 129 14.32 38.10 14.35
C ALA A 129 14.86 36.66 14.38
N ALA A 130 15.96 36.47 13.65
CA ALA A 130 16.88 35.35 13.79
C ALA A 130 17.59 35.38 15.15
N GLU A 131 17.87 34.21 15.72
CA GLU A 131 19.13 34.02 16.42
C GLU A 131 19.61 32.57 16.27
N GLU A 132 20.90 32.51 16.03
CA GLU A 132 21.77 31.37 15.77
C GLU A 132 22.38 30.89 17.10
N VAL A 133 23.11 29.79 17.04
CA VAL A 133 24.22 29.37 17.93
C VAL A 133 23.91 28.39 19.07
N GLY A 134 24.66 27.28 19.01
CA GLY A 134 25.14 26.52 20.16
C GLY A 134 24.29 25.29 20.51
N GLU A 135 24.83 24.14 20.89
CA GLU A 135 26.20 23.72 21.13
C GLU A 135 26.15 22.20 21.35
N ALA A 136 27.32 21.58 21.30
CA ALA A 136 27.58 20.15 21.34
C ALA A 136 26.85 19.35 22.45
N SER A 137 26.46 18.12 22.12
CA SER A 137 26.49 17.04 23.11
C SER A 137 26.96 15.73 22.47
N GLU A 138 28.23 15.48 22.73
CA GLU A 138 28.96 14.24 22.58
C GLU A 138 28.54 13.22 23.66
N ALA A 139 28.88 11.95 23.39
CA ALA A 139 28.73 10.76 24.24
C ALA A 139 27.31 10.16 24.28
N GLN A 140 27.09 8.85 24.05
CA GLN A 140 27.86 7.72 24.54
C GLN A 140 27.78 6.48 23.62
N VAL A 141 28.91 5.78 23.56
CA VAL A 141 29.11 4.43 23.05
C VAL A 141 28.69 3.44 24.12
N GLU A 142 27.69 2.59 23.87
CA GLU A 142 27.60 1.27 24.51
C GLU A 142 26.99 0.22 23.54
N GLN A 143 27.85 -0.71 23.15
CA GLN A 143 27.54 -2.09 22.74
C GLN A 143 28.50 -2.98 23.55
N PRO A 144 28.31 -4.32 23.62
CA PRO A 144 27.09 -5.13 23.61
C PRO A 144 27.14 -6.23 24.70
N ALA A 145 26.06 -7.02 24.91
CA ALA A 145 26.17 -8.48 25.13
C ALA A 145 24.82 -9.18 25.45
N ALA A 146 24.83 -10.47 25.09
CA ALA A 146 24.05 -11.58 25.66
C ALA A 146 22.64 -11.83 25.10
N GLY A 147 22.59 -12.80 24.20
CA GLY A 147 21.39 -13.40 23.66
C GLY A 147 20.49 -14.08 24.70
N LYS A 148 19.21 -14.13 24.36
CA LYS A 148 18.22 -14.99 25.01
C LYS A 148 17.51 -15.85 23.99
N LYS A 149 17.29 -17.07 24.46
CA LYS A 149 17.04 -18.33 23.75
C LYS A 149 15.70 -18.36 23.01
N ALA A 150 15.70 -19.19 21.98
CA ALA A 150 14.53 -19.61 21.22
C ALA A 150 13.43 -20.19 22.12
N SER A 151 12.24 -19.60 22.06
CA SER A 151 11.00 -20.24 22.52
C SER A 151 10.22 -20.71 21.31
N LYS A 152 10.22 -22.03 21.12
CA LYS A 152 9.47 -22.79 20.12
C LYS A 152 7.97 -22.65 20.46
N LYS A 153 7.29 -21.70 19.83
CA LYS A 153 5.84 -21.49 20.00
C LYS A 153 5.08 -22.52 19.17
N THR A 154 4.34 -23.35 19.90
CA THR A 154 3.41 -24.38 19.44
C THR A 154 2.39 -23.79 18.46
N LYS A 155 2.25 -24.45 17.32
CA LYS A 155 1.41 -24.03 16.20
C LYS A 155 -0.04 -24.39 16.50
N ALA A 156 -0.84 -23.42 16.94
CA ALA A 156 -2.27 -23.58 17.13
C ALA A 156 -2.97 -23.86 15.77
N PRO A 157 -4.02 -24.70 15.74
CA PRO A 157 -4.75 -25.03 14.52
C PRO A 157 -5.43 -23.78 13.95
N LYS A 158 -5.21 -23.54 12.66
CA LYS A 158 -5.81 -22.43 11.91
C LYS A 158 -7.32 -22.61 11.88
N ALA A 159 -8.04 -21.74 12.60
CA ALA A 159 -9.49 -21.61 12.48
C ALA A 159 -9.89 -21.31 11.02
N PRO A 160 -11.02 -21.87 10.55
CA PRO A 160 -11.53 -21.63 9.21
C PRO A 160 -11.82 -20.14 9.04
N ARG A 161 -11.13 -19.52 8.09
CA ARG A 161 -11.33 -18.10 7.76
C ARG A 161 -12.74 -17.94 7.19
N ALA A 162 -13.64 -17.39 7.98
CA ALA A 162 -14.95 -16.96 7.51
C ALA A 162 -14.78 -16.11 6.25
N LYS A 163 -15.43 -16.54 5.16
CA LYS A 163 -15.50 -15.79 3.90
C LYS A 163 -16.19 -14.47 4.20
N LYS A 164 -15.41 -13.41 4.42
CA LYS A 164 -15.92 -12.05 4.58
C LYS A 164 -16.48 -11.58 3.23
N THR A 165 -17.73 -11.91 2.95
CA THR A 165 -18.55 -11.21 1.98
C THR A 165 -18.87 -9.83 2.54
N VAL A 166 -17.90 -8.91 2.44
CA VAL A 166 -18.21 -7.49 2.67
C VAL A 166 -18.74 -6.92 1.37
N THR A 167 -20.01 -7.21 1.10
CA THR A 167 -20.81 -6.55 0.06
C THR A 167 -21.04 -5.12 0.52
N ASN A 168 -20.36 -4.17 -0.12
CA ASN A 168 -20.68 -2.75 0.07
C ASN A 168 -21.86 -2.43 -0.85
N ALA A 169 -23.07 -2.49 -0.31
CA ALA A 169 -24.32 -2.46 -1.08
C ALA A 169 -24.62 -1.10 -1.73
N THR A 170 -23.89 -0.04 -1.39
CA THR A 170 -24.26 1.33 -1.76
C THR A 170 -23.90 1.72 -3.18
N GLY A 171 -23.04 0.96 -3.88
CA GLY A 171 -22.64 1.26 -5.26
C GLY A 171 -22.01 2.64 -5.45
N ARG A 172 -21.65 3.35 -4.36
CA ARG A 172 -21.11 4.72 -4.36
C ARG A 172 -19.81 4.78 -3.57
N CYS A 173 -18.95 5.72 -3.95
CA CYS A 173 -17.66 5.92 -3.32
C CYS A 173 -17.76 6.45 -1.89
N LEU A 174 -17.12 5.74 -0.95
CA LEU A 174 -17.13 6.09 0.48
C LEU A 174 -16.41 7.40 0.79
N CYS A 175 -15.63 7.99 -0.12
CA CYS A 175 -15.06 9.31 0.12
C CYS A 175 -16.09 10.45 -0.01
N GLY A 176 -17.36 10.15 -0.32
CA GLY A 176 -18.43 11.14 -0.47
C GLY A 176 -18.47 11.84 -1.83
N CYS A 177 -17.64 11.47 -2.81
CA CYS A 177 -17.61 12.13 -4.13
C CYS A 177 -18.79 11.76 -5.05
N GLY A 178 -19.70 10.89 -4.62
CA GLY A 178 -20.84 10.44 -5.42
C GLY A 178 -20.52 9.50 -6.58
N ALA A 179 -19.24 9.19 -6.84
CA ALA A 179 -18.86 8.31 -7.95
C ALA A 179 -19.43 6.91 -7.78
N GLU A 180 -20.04 6.39 -8.85
CA GLU A 180 -20.56 5.03 -8.89
C GLU A 180 -19.42 4.01 -8.97
N LEU A 181 -19.51 2.96 -8.16
CA LEU A 181 -18.51 1.92 -8.03
C LEU A 181 -19.12 0.57 -8.35
N GLY A 182 -18.33 -0.27 -9.01
CA GLY A 182 -18.69 -1.68 -9.17
C GLY A 182 -18.83 -2.40 -7.82
N PRO A 183 -19.53 -3.55 -7.77
CA PRO A 183 -20.01 -4.20 -6.54
C PRO A 183 -18.91 -4.66 -5.57
N LYS A 184 -17.65 -4.61 -5.99
CA LYS A 184 -16.48 -5.08 -5.21
C LYS A 184 -15.60 -3.94 -4.69
N ARG A 185 -15.80 -2.70 -5.13
CA ARG A 185 -14.95 -1.56 -4.78
C ARG A 185 -15.66 -0.63 -3.79
N ARG A 186 -14.91 -0.10 -2.83
CA ARG A 186 -15.40 0.88 -1.84
C ARG A 186 -15.00 2.31 -2.16
N PHE A 187 -13.90 2.47 -2.89
CA PHE A 187 -13.37 3.76 -3.31
C PHE A 187 -13.12 3.76 -4.82
N ALA A 188 -13.29 4.93 -5.43
CA ALA A 188 -12.71 5.19 -6.74
C ALA A 188 -11.18 5.16 -6.65
N GLN A 189 -10.50 4.98 -7.77
CA GLN A 189 -9.05 4.86 -7.80
C GLN A 189 -8.39 6.13 -7.20
N GLY A 190 -7.58 5.95 -6.15
CA GLY A 190 -6.87 7.03 -5.47
C GLY A 190 -7.69 7.84 -4.44
N HIS A 191 -8.99 7.58 -4.32
CA HIS A 191 -9.85 8.32 -3.38
C HIS A 191 -9.64 7.90 -1.92
N ASP A 192 -9.19 6.66 -1.69
CA ASP A 192 -8.81 6.16 -0.37
C ASP A 192 -7.61 6.95 0.19
N ALA A 193 -6.59 7.18 -0.63
CA ALA A 193 -5.41 7.97 -0.27
C ALA A 193 -5.78 9.44 0.00
N LYS A 194 -6.75 9.99 -0.75
CA LYS A 194 -7.27 11.35 -0.55
C LYS A 194 -7.99 11.46 0.80
N LEU A 195 -8.90 10.54 1.10
CA LEU A 195 -9.60 10.50 2.39
C LEU A 195 -8.59 10.35 3.55
N HIS A 196 -7.66 9.42 3.43
CA HIS A 196 -6.61 9.21 4.44
C HIS A 196 -5.77 10.47 4.68
N SER A 197 -5.37 11.17 3.61
CA SER A 197 -4.59 12.41 3.72
C SER A 197 -5.37 13.54 4.39
N ILE A 198 -6.68 13.64 4.13
CA ILE A 198 -7.55 14.64 4.78
C ILE A 198 -7.68 14.30 6.27
N VAL A 199 -7.98 13.04 6.60
CA VAL A 199 -8.11 12.59 8.00
C VAL A 199 -6.82 12.87 8.78
N LEU A 200 -5.64 12.57 8.21
CA LEU A 200 -4.36 12.89 8.84
C LEU A 200 -4.12 14.39 9.00
N LYS A 201 -4.55 15.23 8.05
CA LYS A 201 -4.44 16.69 8.19
C LYS A 201 -5.31 17.22 9.32
N VAL A 202 -6.54 16.69 9.45
CA VAL A 202 -7.43 17.03 10.57
C VAL A 202 -6.83 16.57 11.89
N ALA A 203 -6.28 15.35 11.94
CA ALA A 203 -5.59 14.82 13.12
C ALA A 203 -4.43 15.70 13.58
N ARG A 204 -3.69 16.26 12.63
CA ARG A 204 -2.54 17.15 12.87
C ARG A 204 -2.95 18.59 13.17
N GLY A 205 -4.24 18.92 13.18
CA GLY A 205 -4.72 20.30 13.31
C GLY A 205 -4.41 21.18 12.10
N GLN A 206 -3.98 20.62 10.98
CA GLN A 206 -3.69 21.36 9.73
C GLN A 206 -4.97 21.67 8.93
N ALA A 207 -6.07 21.00 9.25
CA ALA A 207 -7.38 21.24 8.66
C ALA A 207 -8.46 21.14 9.73
N GLY A 208 -9.51 21.97 9.63
CA GLY A 208 -10.68 21.86 10.50
C GLY A 208 -11.54 20.63 10.15
N ARG A 209 -12.46 20.27 11.06
CA ARG A 209 -13.41 19.16 10.85
C ARG A 209 -14.29 19.34 9.61
N GLY A 210 -14.56 20.58 9.20
CA GLY A 210 -15.27 20.90 7.95
C GLY A 210 -14.53 20.53 6.66
N ALA A 211 -13.24 20.16 6.73
CA ALA A 211 -12.51 19.64 5.57
C ALA A 211 -12.82 18.16 5.28
N LEU A 212 -13.46 17.46 6.23
CA LEU A 212 -13.91 16.08 6.00
C LEU A 212 -15.08 16.10 5.01
N PRO A 213 -15.19 15.08 4.14
CA PRO A 213 -16.37 14.93 3.29
C PRO A 213 -17.64 14.88 4.14
N GLU A 214 -18.76 15.36 3.61
CA GLU A 214 -20.08 15.27 4.28
C GLU A 214 -20.42 13.84 4.70
N ALA A 215 -20.00 12.86 3.90
CA ALA A 215 -20.13 11.44 4.21
C ALA A 215 -19.42 11.00 5.51
N CYS A 216 -18.53 11.82 6.09
CA CYS A 216 -17.91 11.58 7.39
C CYS A 216 -18.61 12.33 8.53
N VAL A 217 -19.50 13.28 8.26
CA VAL A 217 -20.16 14.07 9.32
C VAL A 217 -21.16 13.18 10.09
N ASP A 218 -21.85 12.28 9.39
CA ASP A 218 -22.76 11.33 10.00
C ASP A 218 -22.01 10.19 10.68
N LYS A 219 -22.19 10.05 12.00
CA LYS A 219 -21.60 8.96 12.82
C LYS A 219 -21.98 7.56 12.32
N PHE A 220 -23.17 7.43 11.73
CA PHE A 220 -23.69 6.17 11.19
C PHE A 220 -23.37 5.96 9.70
N SER A 221 -22.57 6.85 9.11
CA SER A 221 -22.17 6.69 7.72
C SER A 221 -21.35 5.41 7.50
N PRO A 222 -21.46 4.79 6.31
CA PRO A 222 -20.59 3.68 5.94
C PRO A 222 -19.11 4.10 5.87
N THR A 223 -18.84 5.39 5.66
CA THR A 223 -17.48 5.95 5.70
C THR A 223 -16.92 5.94 7.11
N MET A 224 -17.70 6.35 8.12
CA MET A 224 -17.27 6.27 9.53
C MET A 224 -17.12 4.82 9.99
N THR A 225 -18.01 3.92 9.59
CA THR A 225 -17.87 2.48 9.84
C THR A 225 -16.55 1.94 9.27
N TYR A 226 -16.18 2.38 8.06
CA TYR A 226 -14.90 2.02 7.46
C TYR A 226 -13.70 2.58 8.23
N LEU A 227 -13.75 3.86 8.62
CA LEU A 227 -12.67 4.51 9.37
C LEU A 227 -12.45 3.82 10.73
N ASN A 228 -13.53 3.49 11.45
CA ASN A 228 -13.45 2.76 12.71
C ASN A 228 -12.74 1.40 12.59
N GLY A 229 -12.96 0.69 11.49
CA GLY A 229 -12.32 -0.61 11.23
C GLY A 229 -10.95 -0.55 10.55
N ALA A 230 -10.44 0.64 10.20
CA ALA A 230 -9.20 0.76 9.45
C ALA A 230 -7.96 0.56 10.36
N PRO A 231 -6.97 -0.26 9.95
CA PRO A 231 -5.81 -0.58 10.81
C PRO A 231 -4.83 0.58 11.01
N TRP A 232 -4.90 1.61 10.16
CA TRP A 232 -4.12 2.84 10.32
C TRP A 232 -4.81 3.87 11.23
N MET A 233 -6.03 3.58 11.67
CA MET A 233 -6.83 4.46 12.51
C MET A 233 -6.48 4.22 13.98
N THR A 234 -5.59 5.05 14.53
CA THR A 234 -5.25 5.03 15.95
C THR A 234 -6.31 5.76 16.77
N ASP A 235 -6.38 5.48 18.07
CA ASP A 235 -7.34 6.12 18.98
C ASP A 235 -7.14 7.64 19.04
N GLU A 236 -5.89 8.11 19.00
CA GLU A 236 -5.56 9.54 18.92
C GLU A 236 -6.18 10.22 17.69
N ILE A 237 -6.13 9.56 16.52
CA ILE A 237 -6.71 10.13 15.32
C ILE A 237 -8.23 10.10 15.39
N ARG A 238 -8.82 9.03 15.94
CA ARG A 238 -10.29 8.94 16.16
C ARG A 238 -10.77 10.09 17.05
N GLU A 239 -10.10 10.31 18.17
CA GLU A 239 -10.41 11.40 19.11
C GLU A 239 -10.30 12.77 18.42
N ALA A 240 -9.22 12.99 17.65
CA ALA A 240 -9.02 14.25 16.94
C ALA A 240 -10.16 14.57 15.94
N ILE A 241 -10.66 13.56 15.22
CA ILE A 241 -11.79 13.72 14.30
C ILE A 241 -13.16 13.62 14.99
N GLY A 242 -13.21 13.26 16.27
CA GLY A 242 -14.44 13.22 17.09
C GLY A 242 -15.22 11.91 17.01
N LEU A 243 -14.51 10.81 16.79
CA LEU A 243 -15.02 9.44 16.85
C LEU A 243 -14.82 8.82 18.23
#